data_AF-K1S676-F1
#
_entry.id   AF-K1S676-F1
#
_cell.length_a   1.000
_cell.length_b   1.000
_cell.length_c   1.000
_cell.angle_alpha   90.00
_cell.angle_beta   90.00
_cell.angle_gamma   90.00
#
_symmetry.space_group_name_H-M   'P 1'
#
loop_
_entity.id
_entity.type
_entity.pdbx_description
1 polymer ?
#
loop_
_entity_poly.entity_id
_entity_poly.type
_entity_poly.pdbx_seq_one_letter_code
_entity_poly.pdbx_strand_id
1 'polypeptide(L)' 'MTKADIINEVAIATGMPKKEVGTVVEAFMEEVKKCLIEKKDNVYLRGFGSFN' A
#
# COMPACT_ATOMS: atom_id res chain seq x y z
N MET A 1 0.48 8.87 11.05
CA MET A 1 -0.35 7.74 10.58
C MET A 1 0.56 6.54 10.39
N THR A 2 0.27 5.45 11.08
CA THR A 2 1.00 4.17 11.05
C THR A 2 0.36 3.19 10.06
N LYS A 3 1.01 2.06 9.77
CA LYS A 3 0.40 0.98 8.96
C LYS A 3 -0.94 0.54 9.54
N ALA A 4 -1.03 0.42 10.86
CA ALA A 4 -2.27 0.04 11.55
C ALA A 4 -3.37 1.09 11.36
N ASP A 5 -3.02 2.38 11.41
CA ASP A 5 -3.97 3.47 11.15
C ASP A 5 -4.50 3.38 9.71
N ILE A 6 -3.63 3.18 8.70
CA ILE A 6 -4.04 3.03 7.29
C ILE A 6 -5.00 1.84 7.12
N ILE A 7 -4.68 0.67 7.69
CA ILE A 7 -5.54 -0.52 7.62
C ILE A 7 -6.91 -0.23 8.24
N ASN A 8 -6.95 0.46 9.37
CA ASN A 8 -8.20 0.82 10.04
C ASN A 8 -9.05 1.76 9.18
N GLU A 9 -8.47 2.86 8.67
CA GLU A 9 -9.20 3.84 7.86
C GLU A 9 -9.72 3.25 6.54
N VAL A 10 -8.91 2.41 5.87
CA VAL A 10 -9.33 1.74 4.63
C VAL A 10 -10.44 0.71 4.90
N ALA A 11 -10.36 -0.05 5.99
CA ALA A 11 -11.42 -0.99 6.38
C ALA A 11 -12.74 -0.28 6.66
N ILE A 12 -12.70 0.89 7.33
CA ILE A 12 -13.89 1.72 7.58
C ILE A 12 -14.47 2.23 6.25
N ALA A 13 -13.63 2.76 5.35
CA ALA A 13 -14.07 3.34 4.10
C ALA A 13 -14.64 2.31 3.11
N THR A 14 -14.14 1.08 3.12
CA THR A 14 -14.50 0.03 2.16
C THR A 14 -15.50 -0.99 2.70
N GLY A 15 -15.67 -1.08 4.02
CA GLY A 15 -16.45 -2.13 4.69
C GLY A 15 -15.79 -3.51 4.67
N MET A 16 -14.54 -3.62 4.19
CA MET A 16 -13.81 -4.88 4.11
C MET A 16 -13.28 -5.32 5.48
N PRO A 17 -13.15 -6.64 5.72
CA PRO A 17 -12.52 -7.14 6.94
C PRO A 17 -11.09 -6.61 7.10
N LYS A 18 -10.74 -6.10 8.29
CA LYS A 18 -9.40 -5.53 8.58
C LYS A 18 -8.25 -6.47 8.24
N LYS A 19 -8.45 -7.79 8.42
CA LYS A 19 -7.45 -8.80 8.08
C LYS A 19 -7.14 -8.80 6.59
N GLU A 20 -8.17 -8.72 5.75
CA GLU A 20 -8.02 -8.72 4.29
C GLU A 20 -7.39 -7.41 3.81
N VAL A 21 -7.82 -6.27 4.35
CA VAL A 21 -7.20 -4.97 4.09
C VAL A 21 -5.71 -5.00 4.48
N GLY A 22 -5.39 -5.59 5.63
CA GLY A 22 -4.01 -5.78 6.08
C GLY A 22 -3.17 -6.54 5.08
N THR A 23 -3.68 -7.67 4.56
CA THR A 23 -3.02 -8.46 3.53
C THR A 23 -2.78 -7.66 2.24
N VAL A 24 -3.78 -6.90 1.78
CA VAL A 24 -3.66 -6.07 0.56
C VAL A 24 -2.61 -4.97 0.75
N VAL A 25 -2.64 -4.27 1.88
CA VAL A 25 -1.69 -3.19 2.19
C VAL A 25 -0.26 -3.73 2.27
N GLU A 26 -0.03 -4.87 2.93
CA GLU A 26 1.29 -5.49 2.99
C GLU A 26 1.79 -5.94 1.62
N ALA A 27 0.94 -6.59 0.82
CA ALA A 27 1.30 -7.01 -0.53
C ALA A 27 1.64 -5.80 -1.43
N PHE A 28 0.87 -4.72 -1.32
CA PHE A 28 1.14 -3.47 -2.03
C PHE A 28 2.49 -2.86 -1.62
N MET A 29 2.77 -2.74 -0.32
CA MET A 29 4.04 -2.21 0.19
C MET A 29 5.24 -3.04 -0.29
N GLU A 30 5.10 -4.36 -0.31
CA GLU A 30 6.15 -5.27 -0.76
C GLU A 30 6.41 -5.12 -2.27
N GLU A 31 5.37 -4.98 -3.10
CA GLU A 31 5.56 -4.79 -4.55
C GLU A 31 6.19 -3.44 -4.87
N VAL A 32 5.81 -2.37 -4.16
CA VAL A 32 6.46 -1.05 -4.28
C VAL A 32 7.94 -1.17 -3.92
N LYS A 33 8.27 -1.83 -2.80
CA LYS A 33 9.66 -2.03 -2.37
C LYS A 33 10.47 -2.83 -3.38
N LYS A 34 9.92 -3.92 -3.93
CA LYS A 34 10.57 -4.73 -4.97
C LYS A 34 10.87 -3.91 -6.22
N CYS A 35 9.91 -3.09 -6.67
CA CYS A 35 10.12 -2.21 -7.82
C CYS A 35 11.31 -1.25 -7.59
N LEU A 36 11.33 -0.57 -6.44
CA LEU A 36 12.36 0.43 -6.15
C LEU A 36 13.74 -0.19 -5.91
N ILE A 37 13.81 -1.28 -5.13
CA ILE A 37 15.10 -1.81 -4.67
C ILE A 37 15.66 -2.84 -5.64
N GLU A 38 14.83 -3.80 -6.06
CA GLU A 38 15.29 -4.93 -6.87
C GLU A 38 15.34 -4.56 -8.35
N LYS A 39 14.28 -3.91 -8.85
CA LYS A 39 14.19 -3.51 -10.27
C LYS A 39 14.86 -2.16 -10.54
N LYS A 40 15.12 -1.36 -9.50
CA LYS A 40 15.67 0.01 -9.61
C LYS A 40 14.82 0.91 -10.53
N ASP A 41 13.50 0.77 -10.43
CA ASP A 41 12.54 1.48 -11.26
C ASP A 41 11.50 2.22 -10.40
N ASN A 42 10.99 3.32 -10.94
CA ASN A 42 10.06 4.21 -10.25
C ASN A 42 8.63 3.64 -10.26
N VAL A 43 7.88 3.90 -9.20
CA VAL A 43 6.45 3.57 -9.12
C VAL A 43 5.64 4.84 -9.31
N TYR A 44 4.76 4.85 -10.33
CA TYR A 44 3.87 5.97 -10.61
C TYR A 44 2.42 5.63 -10.29
N LEU A 45 1.85 6.33 -9.31
CA LEU A 45 0.44 6.21 -8.91
C LEU A 45 -0.31 7.48 -9.34
N ARG A 46 -0.92 7.43 -10.54
CA ARG A 46 -1.62 8.57 -11.12
C ARG A 46 -2.71 9.10 -10.18
N GLY A 47 -2.70 10.41 -9.95
CA GLY A 47 -3.64 11.08 -9.03
C GLY A 47 -3.23 11.03 -7.55
N PHE A 48 -2.14 10.34 -7.21
CA PHE A 48 -1.61 10.26 -5.85
C PHE A 48 -0.18 10.80 -5.76
N GLY A 49 0.74 10.25 -6.56
CA GLY A 49 2.16 10.63 -6.52
C GLY A 49 3.08 9.58 -7.14
N SER A 50 4.37 9.71 -6.89
CA SER A 50 5.37 8.72 -7.31
C SER A 50 6.33 8.35 -6.19
N PHE A 51 6.94 7.17 -6.32
CA PHE A 51 8.06 6.71 -5.51
C PHE A 51 9.23 6.46 -6.44
N ASN A 52 10.42 6.94 -6.06
CA ASN A 52 11.62 6.91 -6.87
C ASN A 52 12.81 6.51 -5.99
#